data_AF-A0A5J6SR88-F1
#
_entry.id   AF-A0A5J6SR88-F1
#
_cell.length_a   1.000
_cell.length_b   1.000
_cell.length_c   1.000
_cell.angle_alpha   90.00
_cell.angle_beta   90.00
_cell.angle_gamma   90.00
#
_symmetry.space_group_name_H-M   'P 1'
#
loop_
_entity.id
_entity.type
_entity.pdbx_description
1 polymer ?
#
loop_
_entity_poly.entity_id
_entity_poly.type
_entity_poly.pdbx_seq_one_letter_code
_entity_poly.pdbx_strand_id
1 'polypeptide(L)'
;MKKNWVIGIVIVVAAIASLVFIILGNLNMAVLFMTAIFTLSNGYRAVSFKEKGYVREAKWMKVIAIVFAVLFFVILGIILF
;
A
#
# COMPACT_ATOMS: atom_id res chain seq x y z
N MET A 1 -16.55 1.24 15.63
CA MET A 1 -16.47 1.03 14.16
C MET A 1 -15.41 -0.03 13.87
N LYS A 2 -15.70 -1.05 13.03
CA LYS A 2 -14.73 -2.14 12.78
C LYS A 2 -13.44 -1.58 12.16
N LYS A 3 -12.28 -1.88 12.76
CA LYS A 3 -10.91 -1.42 12.39
C LYS A 3 -10.61 -1.48 10.88
N ASN A 4 -11.25 -2.40 10.16
CA ASN A 4 -11.07 -2.64 8.73
C ASN A 4 -11.53 -1.48 7.83
N TRP A 5 -12.50 -0.68 8.25
CA TRP A 5 -13.00 0.45 7.45
C TRP A 5 -12.01 1.61 7.35
N VAL A 6 -11.27 1.87 8.43
CA VAL A 6 -10.26 2.94 8.45
C VAL A 6 -9.16 2.66 7.43
N ILE A 7 -8.68 1.42 7.37
CA ILE A 7 -7.67 0.99 6.40
C ILE A 7 -8.19 1.16 4.97
N GLY A 8 -9.46 0.78 4.72
CA GLY A 8 -10.09 0.97 3.41
C GLY A 8 -10.13 2.43 2.98
N ILE A 9 -10.51 3.35 3.87
CA ILE A 9 -10.54 4.80 3.59
C ILE A 9 -9.14 5.33 3.27
N VAL A 10 -8.13 4.96 4.06
CA VAL A 10 -6.73 5.39 3.82
C VAL A 10 -6.24 4.91 2.44
N ILE A 11 -6.56 3.68 2.05
CA ILE A 11 -6.20 3.14 0.73
C ILE A 11 -6.87 3.95 -0.39
N VAL A 12 -8.16 4.28 -0.27
CA VAL A 12 -8.88 5.06 -1.28
C VAL A 12 -8.32 6.47 -1.40
N VAL A 13 -8.05 7.14 -0.28
CA VAL A 13 -7.44 8.48 -0.27
C VAL A 13 -6.05 8.44 -0.92
N ALA A 14 -5.22 7.45 -0.59
CA ALA A 14 -3.91 7.28 -1.23
C ALA A 14 -4.01 7.00 -2.74
N ALA A 15 -5.02 6.22 -3.17
CA ALA A 15 -5.30 5.97 -4.60
C ALA A 15 -5.69 7.24 -5.35
N ILE A 16 -6.57 8.05 -4.78
CA ILE A 16 -6.93 9.35 -5.35
C ILE A 16 -5.70 10.26 -5.43
N ALA A 17 -4.90 10.33 -4.36
CA ALA A 17 -3.67 11.12 -4.36
C ALA A 17 -2.70 10.66 -5.47
N SER A 18 -2.49 9.35 -5.62
CA SER A 18 -1.65 8.79 -6.69
C SER A 18 -2.13 9.22 -8.07
N LEU A 19 -3.44 9.12 -8.35
CA LEU A 19 -4.03 9.55 -9.61
C LEU A 19 -3.88 11.06 -9.86
N VAL A 20 -4.08 11.88 -8.84
CA VAL A 20 -3.87 13.34 -8.93
C VAL A 20 -2.43 13.64 -9.33
N PHE A 21 -1.44 12.99 -8.70
CA PHE A 21 -0.03 13.20 -9.06
C PHE A 21 0.34 12.68 -10.45
N ILE A 22 -0.31 11.61 -10.94
CA ILE A 22 -0.17 11.18 -12.34
C ILE A 22 -0.66 12.29 -13.29
N ILE A 23 -1.84 12.86 -13.03
CA ILE A 23 -2.42 13.94 -13.86
C ILE A 23 -1.52 15.19 -13.86
N LEU A 24 -0.92 15.51 -12.71
CA LEU A 24 0.03 16.62 -12.56
C LEU A 24 1.43 16.31 -13.15
N GLY A 25 1.67 15.10 -13.66
CA GLY A 25 2.97 14.68 -14.18
C GLY A 25 4.05 14.45 -13.12
N ASN A 26 3.71 14.48 -11.84
CA ASN A 26 4.65 14.24 -10.74
C ASN A 26 4.72 12.74 -10.43
N LEU A 27 5.51 12.03 -11.23
CA LEU A 27 5.62 10.57 -11.14
C LEU A 27 6.26 10.09 -9.83
N ASN A 28 7.18 10.86 -9.24
CA ASN A 28 7.81 10.48 -7.96
C ASN A 28 6.76 10.40 -6.85
N MET A 29 5.91 11.42 -6.71
CA MET A 29 4.82 11.42 -5.74
C MET A 29 3.76 10.36 -6.09
N ALA A 30 3.42 10.19 -7.36
CA ALA A 30 2.48 9.16 -7.79
C ALA A 30 2.94 7.76 -7.35
N VAL A 31 4.22 7.43 -7.56
CA VAL A 31 4.83 6.15 -7.17
C VAL A 31 4.93 6.03 -5.66
N LEU A 32 5.22 7.11 -4.92
CA LEU A 32 5.20 7.10 -3.45
C LEU A 32 3.82 6.68 -2.92
N PHE A 33 2.75 7.27 -3.42
CA PHE A 33 1.39 6.85 -3.02
C PHE A 33 1.04 5.45 -3.52
N MET A 34 1.51 5.06 -4.70
CA MET A 34 1.29 3.71 -5.23
C MET A 34 1.92 2.63 -4.34
N THR A 35 3.16 2.82 -3.91
CA THR A 35 3.83 1.90 -2.97
C THR A 35 3.13 1.84 -1.61
N ALA A 36 2.58 2.96 -1.12
CA ALA A 36 1.74 2.99 0.08
C ALA A 36 0.45 2.15 -0.09
N ILE A 37 -0.24 2.28 -1.22
CA ILE A 37 -1.45 1.49 -1.56
C ILE A 37 -1.14 0.00 -1.55
N PHE A 38 -0.06 -0.42 -2.21
CA PHE A 38 0.33 -1.83 -2.26
C PHE A 38 0.75 -2.35 -0.87
N THR A 39 1.44 -1.54 -0.07
CA THR A 39 1.79 -1.92 1.31
C THR A 39 0.53 -2.20 2.14
N LEU A 40 -0.41 -1.24 2.16
CA LEU A 40 -1.61 -1.31 2.98
C LEU A 40 -2.59 -2.38 2.51
N SER A 41 -2.84 -2.46 1.20
CA SER A 41 -3.78 -3.44 0.63
C SER A 41 -3.28 -4.88 0.79
N ASN A 42 -1.99 -5.15 0.58
CA ASN A 42 -1.44 -6.49 0.79
C ASN A 42 -1.29 -6.82 2.27
N GLY A 43 -0.98 -5.85 3.13
CA GLY A 43 -1.01 -6.03 4.58
C GLY A 43 -2.41 -6.43 5.07
N TYR A 44 -3.44 -5.76 4.58
CA TYR A 44 -4.83 -6.14 4.87
C TYR A 44 -5.18 -7.53 4.33
N ARG A 45 -4.79 -7.86 3.08
CA ARG A 45 -5.01 -9.21 2.51
C ARG A 45 -4.29 -10.27 3.32
N ALA A 46 -3.09 -10.02 3.83
CA ALA A 46 -2.36 -10.97 4.66
C ALA A 46 -3.13 -11.33 5.94
N VAL A 47 -3.73 -10.34 6.60
CA VAL A 47 -4.58 -10.56 7.78
C VAL A 47 -5.87 -11.29 7.39
N SER A 48 -6.60 -10.78 6.39
CA SER A 48 -7.88 -11.33 5.96
C SER A 48 -7.76 -12.78 5.46
N PHE A 49 -6.68 -13.12 4.75
CA PHE A 49 -6.44 -14.47 4.27
C PHE A 49 -6.11 -15.43 5.41
N LYS A 50 -5.34 -14.98 6.40
CA LYS A 50 -5.06 -15.78 7.60
C LYS A 50 -6.34 -16.10 8.37
N GLU A 51 -7.21 -15.11 8.55
CA GLU A 51 -8.52 -15.28 9.22
C GLU A 51 -9.44 -16.26 8.49
N LYS A 52 -9.32 -16.36 7.17
CA LYS A 52 -10.10 -17.27 6.32
C LYS A 52 -9.46 -18.66 6.12
N GLY A 53 -8.31 -18.93 6.74
CA GLY A 53 -7.60 -20.22 6.60
C GLY A 53 -6.67 -20.34 5.39
N TYR A 54 -6.53 -19.29 4.57
CA TYR A 54 -5.63 -19.25 3.42
C TYR A 54 -4.18 -18.94 3.85
N VAL A 55 -3.53 -19.89 4.52
CA VAL A 55 -2.22 -19.70 5.18
C VAL A 55 -1.10 -19.37 4.19
N ARG A 56 -1.06 -20.03 3.03
CA ARG A 56 0.00 -19.85 2.03
C ARG A 56 -0.13 -18.46 1.40
N GLU A 57 -1.33 -18.09 0.98
CA GLU A 57 -1.66 -16.81 0.37
C GLU A 57 -1.42 -15.67 1.36
N ALA A 58 -1.76 -15.86 2.64
CA ALA A 58 -1.46 -14.88 3.69
C ALA A 58 0.05 -14.61 3.83
N LYS A 59 0.89 -15.65 3.77
CA LYS A 59 2.36 -15.49 3.79
C LYS A 59 2.85 -14.73 2.55
N TRP A 60 2.34 -15.06 1.37
CA TRP A 60 2.66 -14.34 0.13
C TRP A 60 2.29 -12.85 0.21
N MET A 61 1.07 -12.55 0.65
CA MET A 61 0.62 -11.16 0.81
C MET A 61 1.45 -10.39 1.83
N LYS A 62 1.89 -11.05 2.91
CA LYS A 62 2.79 -10.44 3.91
C LYS A 62 4.14 -10.08 3.29
N VAL A 63 4.74 -10.98 2.50
CA VAL A 63 6.02 -10.72 1.82
C VAL A 63 5.87 -9.56 0.84
N ILE A 64 4.82 -9.55 0.02
CA ILE A 64 4.54 -8.46 -0.92
C ILE A 64 4.37 -7.13 -0.19
N ALA A 65 3.64 -7.10 0.92
CA ALA A 65 3.46 -5.90 1.72
C ALA A 65 4.80 -5.35 2.24
N ILE A 66 5.70 -6.22 2.70
CA ILE A 66 7.03 -5.83 3.19
C ILE A 66 7.89 -5.26 2.05
N VAL A 67 7.87 -5.88 0.87
CA VAL A 67 8.61 -5.38 -0.30
C VAL A 67 8.16 -3.96 -0.66
N PHE A 68 6.85 -3.73 -0.75
CA PHE A 68 6.34 -2.39 -1.05
C PHE A 68 6.58 -1.38 0.08
N ALA A 69 6.63 -1.82 1.34
CA ALA A 69 6.99 -0.95 2.45
C ALA A 69 8.44 -0.48 2.34
N VAL A 70 9.36 -1.37 1.98
CA VAL A 70 10.76 -1.00 1.72
C VAL A 70 10.86 -0.04 0.54
N LEU A 71 10.18 -0.34 -0.57
CA LEU A 71 10.16 0.54 -1.74
C LEU A 71 9.58 1.91 -1.42
N PHE A 72 8.56 2.01 -0.57
CA PHE A 72 8.02 3.28 -0.11
C PHE A 72 9.10 4.16 0.53
N PHE A 73 9.91 3.60 1.43
CA PHE A 73 11.01 4.35 2.06
C PHE A 73 12.14 4.69 1.09
N VAL A 74 12.42 3.83 0.10
CA VAL A 74 13.40 4.13 -0.95
C VAL A 74 12.94 5.34 -1.79
N ILE A 75 11.69 5.34 -2.25
CA ILE A 75 11.14 6.46 -3.03
C ILE A 75 11.04 7.72 -2.19
N LEU A 76 10.67 7.60 -0.91
CA LEU A 76 10.68 8.73 0.03
C LEU A 76 12.09 9.31 0.17
N GLY A 77 13.12 8.45 0.27
CA GLY A 77 14.51 8.88 0.28
C GLY A 77 14.90 9.66 -0.98
N ILE A 78 14.55 9.14 -2.16
CA ILE A 78 14.81 9.81 -3.46
C ILE A 78 14.10 11.18 -3.57
N ILE A 79 12.96 11.35 -2.92
CA ILE A 79 12.24 12.64 -2.91
C ILE A 79 12.89 13.65 -1.97
N LEU A 80 13.48 13.19 -0.85
CA LEU A 80 14.02 14.05 0.19
C LEU A 80 15.50 14.42 0.01
N PHE A 81 16.26 13.64 -0.77
CA PHE A 81 17.70 13.80 -1.00
C PHE A 81 18.03 13.79 -2.48
#